data_AF-B8ET35-F1
#
_entry.id   AF-B8ET35-F1
#
_cell.length_a   1.000
_cell.length_b   1.000
_cell.length_c   1.000
_cell.angle_alpha   90.00
_cell.angle_beta   90.00
_cell.angle_gamma   90.00
#
_symmetry.space_group_name_H-M   'P 1'
#
loop_
_entity.id
_entity.type
_entity.pdbx_description
1 polymer ?
#
loop_
_entity_poly.entity_id
_entity_poly.type
_entity_poly.pdbx_seq_one_letter_code
_entity_poly.pdbx_strand_id
1 'polypeptide(L)'
;MIGLLVAPLGFAICFPFFAYMTYRLWRKRPPLAFAALHGLKWLGVFFVLAVALNAGVVAARLAGIVINSCDLIDTSAPVANRRGDTAQGRLKACKILASTEDYSVVLRSHAIWALWPKTLIDYSPVGDDDPALRWIDEKTLSVDLGKVSWVSPRLDKAGDIKVVYTYSIVDAPR
;
A
#
# COMPACT_ATOMS: atom_id res chain seq x y z
N MET A 1 -11.48 4.20 -20.08
CA MET A 1 -12.39 5.35 -19.94
C MET A 1 -13.59 5.38 -20.91
N ILE A 2 -13.72 4.45 -21.87
CA ILE A 2 -14.83 4.46 -22.86
C ILE A 2 -16.15 3.87 -22.30
N GLY A 3 -16.08 3.04 -21.25
CA GLY A 3 -17.27 2.41 -20.65
C GLY A 3 -18.21 3.34 -19.87
N LEU A 4 -17.79 4.57 -19.55
CA LEU A 4 -18.59 5.49 -18.71
C LEU A 4 -19.64 6.28 -19.51
N LEU A 5 -19.49 6.42 -20.82
CA LEU A 5 -20.40 7.21 -21.68
C LEU A 5 -21.52 6.38 -22.32
N VAL A 6 -21.42 5.04 -22.34
CA VAL A 6 -22.41 4.17 -22.97
C VAL A 6 -23.61 3.86 -22.06
N ALA A 7 -23.42 3.93 -20.73
CA ALA A 7 -24.46 3.65 -19.74
C ALA A 7 -25.66 4.65 -19.73
N PRO A 8 -25.47 5.98 -19.84
CA PRO A 8 -26.61 6.92 -19.77
C PRO A 8 -27.49 6.90 -21.02
N LEU A 9 -26.93 6.67 -22.21
CA LEU A 9 -27.69 6.58 -23.46
C LEU A 9 -28.57 5.32 -23.52
N GLY A 10 -28.07 4.18 -23.01
CA GLY A 10 -28.88 2.98 -22.87
C GLY A 10 -30.07 3.18 -21.92
N PHE A 11 -29.87 3.90 -20.81
CA PHE A 11 -30.95 4.21 -19.86
C PHE A 11 -32.04 5.10 -20.48
N ALA A 12 -31.65 6.11 -21.26
CA ALA A 12 -32.58 7.05 -21.90
C ALA A 12 -33.51 6.38 -22.93
N ILE A 13 -33.07 5.32 -23.60
CA ILE A 13 -33.87 4.59 -24.60
C ILE A 13 -34.70 3.48 -23.95
N CYS A 14 -34.15 2.76 -22.97
CA CYS A 14 -34.85 1.64 -22.34
C CYS A 14 -36.01 2.09 -21.44
N PHE A 15 -35.89 3.25 -20.77
CA PHE A 15 -36.89 3.73 -19.83
C PHE A 15 -38.27 4.04 -20.47
N PRO A 16 -38.38 4.82 -21.57
CA PRO A 16 -39.67 5.08 -22.21
C PRO A 16 -40.29 3.82 -22.83
N PHE A 17 -39.47 2.88 -23.33
CA PHE A 17 -39.96 1.61 -23.85
C PHE A 17 -40.56 0.73 -22.74
N PHE A 18 -39.88 0.64 -21.59
CA PHE A 18 -40.40 -0.07 -20.41
C PHE A 18 -41.67 0.58 -19.85
N ALA A 19 -41.73 1.92 -19.77
CA ALA A 19 -42.90 2.67 -19.34
C ALA A 19 -44.11 2.44 -20.28
N TYR A 20 -43.87 2.42 -21.60
CA TYR A 20 -44.91 2.13 -22.59
C TYR A 20 -45.42 0.69 -22.50
N MET A 21 -44.52 -0.30 -22.35
CA MET A 21 -44.89 -1.71 -22.24
C MET A 21 -45.66 -2.01 -20.95
N THR A 22 -45.28 -1.41 -19.83
CA THR A 22 -46.00 -1.53 -18.56
C THR A 22 -47.39 -0.89 -18.63
N TYR A 23 -47.53 0.30 -19.24
CA TYR A 23 -48.82 0.93 -19.48
C TYR A 23 -49.75 0.07 -20.36
N ARG A 24 -49.21 -0.52 -21.44
CA ARG A 24 -49.98 -1.36 -22.37
C ARG A 24 -50.48 -2.66 -21.71
N LEU A 25 -49.67 -3.27 -20.85
CA LEU A 25 -50.04 -4.47 -20.06
C LEU A 25 -51.12 -4.15 -19.02
N TRP A 26 -51.01 -3.01 -18.33
CA TRP A 26 -51.97 -2.54 -17.34
C TRP A 26 -53.37 -2.36 -17.92
N ARG A 27 -53.47 -1.78 -19.14
CA ARG A 27 -54.75 -1.54 -19.82
C ARG A 27 -55.49 -2.82 -20.25
N LYS A 28 -54.78 -3.91 -20.54
CA LYS A 28 -55.38 -5.11 -21.16
C LYS A 28 -55.70 -6.25 -20.20
N ARG A 29 -54.97 -6.42 -19.09
CA ARG A 29 -55.20 -7.53 -18.13
C ARG A 29 -54.85 -7.13 -16.69
N PRO A 30 -55.80 -6.56 -15.91
CA PRO A 30 -55.54 -6.03 -14.57
C PRO A 30 -54.91 -7.01 -13.56
N PRO A 31 -55.30 -8.31 -13.45
CA PRO A 31 -54.68 -9.21 -12.47
C PRO A 31 -53.22 -9.54 -12.81
N LEU A 32 -52.87 -9.62 -14.09
CA LEU A 32 -51.48 -9.77 -14.56
C LEU A 32 -50.67 -8.49 -14.32
N ALA A 33 -51.31 -7.32 -14.35
CA ALA A 33 -50.67 -6.04 -14.08
C ALA A 33 -50.28 -5.88 -12.60
N PHE A 34 -51.11 -6.37 -11.66
CA PHE A 34 -50.76 -6.39 -10.24
C PHE A 34 -49.56 -7.31 -9.95
N ALA A 35 -49.51 -8.50 -10.55
CA ALA A 35 -48.37 -9.40 -10.44
C ALA A 35 -47.09 -8.79 -11.06
N ALA A 36 -47.21 -8.14 -12.22
CA ALA A 36 -46.11 -7.45 -12.88
C ALA A 36 -45.58 -6.25 -12.06
N LEU A 37 -46.46 -5.46 -11.44
CA LEU A 37 -46.08 -4.34 -10.56
C LEU A 37 -45.37 -4.84 -9.29
N HIS A 38 -45.83 -5.96 -8.72
CA HIS A 38 -45.15 -6.59 -7.59
C HIS A 38 -43.75 -7.08 -7.99
N GLY A 39 -43.61 -7.73 -9.15
CA GLY A 39 -42.29 -8.12 -9.69
C GLY A 39 -41.37 -6.93 -9.97
N LEU A 40 -41.92 -5.84 -10.52
CA LEU A 40 -41.17 -4.61 -10.80
C LEU A 40 -40.65 -3.94 -9.51
N LYS A 41 -41.44 -3.95 -8.44
CA LYS A 41 -41.03 -3.45 -7.12
C LYS A 41 -39.82 -4.22 -6.61
N TRP A 42 -39.84 -5.56 -6.66
CA TRP A 42 -38.71 -6.37 -6.20
C TRP A 42 -37.47 -6.17 -7.08
N LEU A 43 -37.62 -6.07 -8.41
CA LEU A 43 -36.52 -5.72 -9.30
C LEU A 43 -35.86 -4.39 -8.94
N GLY A 44 -36.67 -3.37 -8.62
CA GLY A 44 -36.17 -2.08 -8.13
C GLY A 44 -35.35 -2.21 -6.84
N VAL A 45 -35.85 -2.97 -5.86
CA VAL A 45 -35.12 -3.24 -4.61
C VAL A 45 -33.80 -3.95 -4.88
N PHE A 46 -33.78 -5.00 -5.72
CA PHE A 46 -32.56 -5.70 -6.09
C PHE A 46 -31.54 -4.80 -6.78
N PHE A 47 -31.99 -3.91 -7.68
CA PHE A 47 -31.11 -2.98 -8.37
C PHE A 47 -30.48 -1.97 -7.40
N VAL A 48 -31.28 -1.36 -6.51
CA VAL A 48 -30.77 -0.43 -5.50
C VAL A 48 -29.77 -1.12 -4.57
N LEU A 49 -30.07 -2.35 -4.12
CA LEU A 49 -29.17 -3.13 -3.29
C LEU A 49 -27.85 -3.45 -4.02
N ALA A 50 -27.92 -3.84 -5.30
CA ALA A 50 -26.74 -4.12 -6.10
C ALA A 50 -25.87 -2.88 -6.31
N VAL A 51 -26.47 -1.71 -6.54
CA VAL A 51 -25.74 -0.43 -6.65
C VAL A 51 -25.10 -0.07 -5.32
N ALA A 52 -25.83 -0.15 -4.21
CA ALA A 52 -25.31 0.15 -2.87
C ALA A 52 -24.14 -0.77 -2.50
N LEU A 53 -24.25 -2.06 -2.79
CA LEU A 53 -23.20 -3.04 -2.51
C LEU A 53 -21.96 -2.80 -3.36
N ASN A 54 -22.12 -2.47 -4.65
CA ASN A 54 -21.01 -2.08 -5.52
C ASN A 54 -20.33 -0.79 -5.03
N ALA A 55 -21.12 0.23 -4.66
CA ALA A 55 -20.59 1.47 -4.09
C ALA A 55 -19.81 1.22 -2.81
N GLY A 56 -20.31 0.35 -1.92
CA GLY A 56 -19.61 -0.09 -0.71
C GLY A 56 -18.28 -0.79 -1.01
N VAL A 57 -18.25 -1.72 -1.99
CA VAL A 57 -17.02 -2.40 -2.41
C VAL A 57 -16.00 -1.42 -3.00
N VAL A 58 -16.43 -0.47 -3.83
CA VAL A 58 -15.55 0.56 -4.40
C VAL A 58 -15.00 1.47 -3.31
N ALA A 59 -15.85 1.95 -2.39
CA ALA A 59 -15.43 2.76 -1.26
C ALA A 59 -14.43 2.01 -0.36
N ALA A 60 -14.67 0.73 -0.06
CA ALA A 60 -13.76 -0.10 0.71
C ALA A 60 -12.41 -0.29 0.01
N ARG A 61 -12.39 -0.48 -1.32
CA ARG A 61 -11.14 -0.56 -2.09
C ARG A 61 -10.38 0.76 -2.10
N LEU A 62 -11.07 1.88 -2.28
CA LEU A 62 -10.45 3.20 -2.24
C LEU A 62 -9.87 3.51 -0.84
N ALA A 63 -10.62 3.18 0.22
CA ALA A 63 -10.12 3.28 1.58
C ALA A 63 -8.88 2.39 1.80
N GLY A 64 -8.89 1.14 1.31
CA GLY A 64 -7.74 0.24 1.40
C GLY A 64 -6.48 0.74 0.68
N ILE A 65 -6.63 1.47 -0.44
CA ILE A 65 -5.50 2.08 -1.15
C ILE A 65 -4.93 3.26 -0.34
N VAL A 66 -5.79 4.09 0.23
CA VAL A 66 -5.36 5.28 1.00
C VAL A 66 -4.70 4.89 2.33
N ILE A 67 -5.13 3.79 2.95
CA ILE A 67 -4.64 3.33 4.26
C ILE A 67 -3.27 2.64 4.15
N ASN A 68 -2.82 2.18 2.97
CA ASN A 68 -1.60 1.36 2.83
C ASN A 68 -0.55 1.96 1.89
N SER A 69 -0.49 3.29 1.74
CA SER A 69 0.64 3.92 1.06
C SER A 69 1.83 3.95 2.00
N CYS A 70 2.85 3.12 1.73
CA CYS A 70 4.15 3.21 2.37
C CYS A 70 5.13 3.88 1.40
N ASP A 71 5.73 4.98 1.84
CA ASP A 71 6.81 5.63 1.11
C ASP A 71 8.15 5.10 1.64
N LEU A 72 9.03 4.73 0.72
CA LEU A 72 10.41 4.33 1.01
C LEU A 72 11.32 5.53 0.72
N ILE A 73 11.95 6.05 1.76
CA ILE A 73 12.81 7.22 1.71
C ILE A 73 14.22 6.78 2.09
N ASP A 74 15.22 7.12 1.27
CA ASP A 74 16.61 6.90 1.63
C ASP A 74 17.05 8.00 2.62
N THR A 75 17.49 7.62 3.81
CA THR A 75 17.86 8.57 4.87
C THR A 75 19.33 8.96 4.82
N SER A 76 20.20 8.02 4.43
CA SER A 76 21.64 8.28 4.31
C SER A 76 22.09 8.27 2.85
N ALA A 77 23.17 9.01 2.55
CA ALA A 77 23.88 8.86 1.28
C ALA A 77 24.37 7.41 1.11
N PRO A 78 24.26 6.81 -0.09
CA PRO A 78 24.75 5.46 -0.33
C PRO A 78 26.27 5.43 -0.27
N VAL A 79 26.83 4.48 0.49
CA VAL A 79 28.28 4.25 0.53
C VAL A 79 28.64 2.99 -0.24
N ALA A 80 29.56 3.11 -1.19
CA ALA A 80 30.01 2.02 -2.03
C ALA A 80 31.43 1.57 -1.65
N ASN A 81 31.70 0.26 -1.67
CA ASN A 81 33.08 -0.25 -1.66
C ASN A 81 33.65 -0.30 -3.09
N ARG A 82 34.92 -0.70 -3.22
CA ARG A 82 35.59 -0.86 -4.53
C ARG A 82 34.98 -1.93 -5.43
N ARG A 83 34.27 -2.90 -4.85
CA ARG A 83 33.60 -4.00 -5.57
C ARG A 83 32.23 -3.60 -6.11
N GLY A 84 31.73 -2.41 -5.72
CA GLY A 84 30.41 -1.93 -6.08
C GLY A 84 29.29 -2.38 -5.14
N ASP A 85 29.60 -3.02 -4.00
CA ASP A 85 28.61 -3.26 -2.95
C ASP A 85 28.25 -1.92 -2.30
N THR A 86 26.95 -1.69 -2.10
CA THR A 86 26.40 -0.41 -1.60
C THR A 86 25.61 -0.63 -0.33
N ALA A 87 25.80 0.25 0.66
CA ALA A 87 25.01 0.28 1.88
C ALA A 87 24.32 1.64 2.03
N GLN A 88 23.08 1.64 2.50
CA GLN A 88 22.29 2.85 2.70
C GLN A 88 21.29 2.69 3.86
N GLY A 89 21.03 3.78 4.59
CA GLY A 89 19.93 3.91 5.52
C GLY A 89 18.61 4.15 4.77
N ARG A 90 17.53 3.56 5.25
CA ARG A 90 16.18 3.67 4.70
C ARG A 90 15.15 3.88 5.79
N LEU A 91 14.22 4.77 5.53
CA LEU A 91 13.00 4.97 6.27
C LEU A 91 11.83 4.44 5.43
N LYS A 92 11.02 3.59 6.03
CA LYS A 92 9.72 3.20 5.48
C LYS A 92 8.65 3.89 6.31
N ALA A 93 8.03 4.91 5.75
CA ALA A 93 6.94 5.64 6.38
C ALA A 93 5.61 5.14 5.83
N CYS A 94 4.80 4.49 6.67
CA CYS A 94 3.47 4.01 6.30
C CYS A 94 2.38 4.86 6.93
N LYS A 95 1.39 5.29 6.13
CA LYS A 95 0.21 6.04 6.60
C LYS A 95 -0.97 5.11 6.91
N ILE A 96 -0.87 4.27 7.94
CA ILE A 96 -1.95 3.37 8.36
C ILE A 96 -2.63 3.94 9.60
N LEU A 97 -3.61 4.85 9.44
CA LEU A 97 -4.34 5.56 10.53
C LEU A 97 -3.46 6.42 11.48
N ALA A 98 -2.21 6.05 11.68
CA ALA A 98 -1.09 6.77 12.29
C ALA A 98 0.14 6.60 11.38
N SER A 99 1.09 7.53 11.49
CA SER A 99 2.38 7.40 10.80
C SER A 99 3.24 6.39 11.56
N THR A 100 3.58 5.27 10.92
CA THR A 100 4.61 4.35 11.44
C THR A 100 5.87 4.53 10.61
N GLU A 101 6.98 4.81 11.31
CA GLU A 101 8.29 5.01 10.72
C GLU A 101 9.20 3.84 11.07
N ASP A 102 9.54 3.02 10.08
CA ASP A 102 10.48 1.90 10.25
C ASP A 102 11.83 2.28 9.63
N TYR A 103 12.86 2.47 10.47
CA TYR A 103 14.22 2.75 10.01
C TYR A 103 14.99 1.44 9.86
N SER A 104 15.77 1.34 8.79
CA SER A 104 16.54 0.15 8.45
C SER A 104 17.85 0.50 7.76
N VAL A 105 18.86 -0.34 7.89
CA VAL A 105 20.07 -0.27 7.06
C VAL A 105 20.03 -1.42 6.07
N VAL A 106 20.16 -1.11 4.79
CA VAL A 106 20.12 -2.11 3.72
C VAL A 106 21.46 -2.19 3.00
N LEU A 107 21.81 -3.42 2.61
CA LEU A 107 22.99 -3.74 1.82
C LEU A 107 22.56 -4.31 0.46
N ARG A 108 23.07 -3.73 -0.61
CA ARG A 108 22.95 -4.25 -1.97
C ARG A 108 24.33 -4.70 -2.43
N SER A 109 24.51 -6.02 -2.49
CA SER A 109 25.74 -6.59 -3.02
C SER A 109 25.76 -6.51 -4.55
N HIS A 110 26.95 -6.31 -5.11
CA HIS A 110 27.18 -6.33 -6.54
C HIS A 110 27.18 -7.75 -7.11
N ALA A 111 27.72 -8.72 -6.35
CA ALA A 111 27.92 -10.10 -6.81
C ALA A 111 26.59 -10.88 -6.97
N ILE A 112 25.61 -10.60 -6.11
CA ILE A 112 24.26 -11.15 -6.21
C ILE A 112 23.46 -10.12 -6.99
N TRP A 113 23.07 -10.45 -8.23
CA TRP A 113 22.28 -9.57 -9.10
C TRP A 113 21.22 -8.83 -8.27
N ALA A 114 21.30 -7.49 -8.30
CA ALA A 114 20.82 -6.48 -7.36
C ALA A 114 19.29 -6.42 -7.07
N LEU A 115 18.56 -7.50 -7.34
CA LEU A 115 17.11 -7.62 -7.31
C LEU A 115 16.53 -7.41 -5.90
N TRP A 116 17.27 -7.81 -4.85
CA TRP A 116 16.76 -7.72 -3.48
C TRP A 116 17.83 -7.17 -2.53
N PRO A 117 17.72 -5.90 -2.10
CA PRO A 117 18.56 -5.39 -1.02
C PRO A 117 18.29 -6.20 0.25
N LYS A 118 19.35 -6.55 0.98
CA LYS A 118 19.26 -7.26 2.24
C LYS A 118 19.19 -6.26 3.38
N THR A 119 18.14 -6.33 4.19
CA THR A 119 18.09 -5.61 5.47
C THR A 119 19.13 -6.19 6.43
N LEU A 120 20.00 -5.32 6.94
CA LEU A 120 21.05 -5.66 7.90
C LEU A 120 20.56 -5.56 9.33
N ILE A 121 19.84 -4.47 9.64
CA ILE A 121 19.28 -4.17 10.95
C ILE A 121 18.12 -3.18 10.78
N ASP A 122 17.07 -3.36 11.58
CA ASP A 122 16.02 -2.35 11.77
C ASP A 122 16.23 -1.68 13.12
N TYR A 123 15.90 -0.39 13.21
CA TYR A 123 16.13 0.38 14.42
C TYR A 123 15.11 1.52 14.54
N SER A 124 15.06 2.15 15.71
CA SER A 124 14.30 3.38 15.95
C SER A 124 15.24 4.44 16.52
N PRO A 125 15.55 5.51 15.76
CA PRO A 125 16.49 6.54 16.20
C PRO A 125 15.90 7.39 17.34
N VAL A 126 16.78 7.95 18.17
CA VAL A 126 16.42 8.97 19.18
C VAL A 126 17.06 10.28 18.74
N GLY A 127 16.28 11.10 18.02
CA GLY A 127 16.72 12.36 17.40
C GLY A 127 16.70 12.28 15.87
N ASP A 128 17.25 13.30 15.23
CA ASP A 128 17.29 13.46 13.77
C ASP A 128 18.62 12.99 13.16
N ASP A 129 19.38 12.17 13.89
CA ASP A 129 20.69 11.69 13.46
C ASP A 129 20.54 10.51 12.49
N ASP A 130 21.05 10.69 11.27
CA ASP A 130 21.15 9.62 10.27
C ASP A 130 22.24 8.59 10.64
N PRO A 131 22.10 7.33 10.20
CA PRO A 131 23.10 6.32 10.46
C PRO A 131 24.39 6.65 9.68
N ALA A 132 25.53 6.65 10.38
CA ALA A 132 26.82 6.82 9.77
C ALA A 132 27.34 5.48 9.24
N LEU A 133 27.34 5.35 7.92
CA LEU A 133 27.78 4.15 7.21
C LEU A 133 29.20 4.35 6.66
N ARG A 134 30.09 3.39 6.88
CA ARG A 134 31.46 3.46 6.36
C ARG A 134 32.02 2.08 6.03
N TRP A 135 32.61 1.94 4.85
CA TRP A 135 33.44 0.79 4.53
C TRP A 135 34.80 0.92 5.22
N ILE A 136 35.15 -0.05 6.05
CA ILE A 136 36.49 -0.15 6.66
C ILE A 136 37.46 -0.72 5.62
N ASP A 137 37.00 -1.73 4.89
CA ASP A 137 37.72 -2.38 3.79
C ASP A 137 36.69 -2.92 2.77
N GLU A 138 37.13 -3.74 1.80
CA GLU A 138 36.24 -4.29 0.77
C GLU A 138 35.19 -5.29 1.28
N LYS A 139 35.39 -5.86 2.47
CA LYS A 139 34.57 -6.91 3.08
C LYS A 139 34.06 -6.53 4.47
N THR A 140 34.36 -5.35 4.98
CA THR A 140 33.94 -4.94 6.32
C THR A 140 33.19 -3.62 6.26
N LEU A 141 31.91 -3.66 6.59
CA LEU A 141 31.04 -2.50 6.72
C LEU A 141 30.91 -2.11 8.20
N SER A 142 31.18 -0.85 8.51
CA SER A 142 30.85 -0.23 9.80
C SER A 142 29.50 0.45 9.69
N VAL A 143 28.61 0.13 10.61
CA VAL A 143 27.28 0.72 10.76
C VAL A 143 27.20 1.36 12.14
N ASP A 144 27.20 2.69 12.19
CA ASP A 144 26.99 3.44 13.42
C ASP A 144 25.59 4.05 13.40
N LEU A 145 24.74 3.64 14.34
CA LEU A 145 23.35 4.11 14.45
C LEU A 145 23.19 5.24 15.48
N GLY A 146 24.26 5.62 16.20
CA GLY A 146 24.19 6.63 17.24
C GLY A 146 23.31 6.22 18.43
N LYS A 147 22.31 7.05 18.75
CA LYS A 147 21.35 6.80 19.84
C LYS A 147 20.07 6.21 19.28
N VAL A 148 19.66 5.07 19.83
CA VAL A 148 18.47 4.33 19.38
C VAL A 148 17.61 3.96 20.57
N SER A 149 16.30 3.90 20.39
CA SER A 149 15.36 3.44 21.42
C SER A 149 15.17 1.92 21.36
N TRP A 150 15.35 1.35 20.17
CA TRP A 150 15.20 -0.07 19.90
C TRP A 150 16.01 -0.49 18.67
N VAL A 151 16.42 -1.76 18.64
CA VAL A 151 17.07 -2.41 17.51
C VAL A 151 16.52 -3.83 17.32
N SER A 152 16.37 -4.26 16.07
CA SER A 152 15.98 -5.62 15.72
C SER A 152 17.16 -6.60 15.81
N PRO A 153 16.92 -7.93 15.74
CA PRO A 153 17.99 -8.90 15.52
C PRO A 153 18.81 -8.53 14.27
N ARG A 154 20.12 -8.39 14.45
CA ARG A 154 21.04 -7.90 13.42
C ARG A 154 21.73 -9.02 12.66
N LEU A 155 22.12 -8.72 11.42
CA LEU A 155 22.90 -9.62 10.59
C LEU A 155 24.38 -9.25 10.67
N ASP A 156 25.19 -10.02 11.41
CA ASP A 156 26.64 -9.75 11.55
C ASP A 156 27.45 -10.05 10.28
N LYS A 157 26.84 -10.78 9.32
CA LYS A 157 27.48 -11.15 8.04
C LYS A 157 26.47 -11.29 6.91
N ALA A 158 26.72 -10.64 5.78
CA ALA A 158 25.91 -10.72 4.57
C ALA A 158 26.77 -11.20 3.39
N GLY A 159 26.75 -12.51 3.10
CA GLY A 159 27.65 -13.08 2.10
C GLY A 159 29.08 -13.12 2.62
N ASP A 160 30.05 -12.54 1.91
CA ASP A 160 31.44 -12.40 2.37
C ASP A 160 31.70 -11.09 3.13
N ILE A 161 30.69 -10.24 3.27
CA ILE A 161 30.77 -8.95 3.96
C ILE A 161 30.46 -9.13 5.45
N LYS A 162 31.42 -8.79 6.31
CA LYS A 162 31.27 -8.65 7.76
C LYS A 162 30.69 -7.28 8.09
N VAL A 163 29.75 -7.23 9.03
CA VAL A 163 29.14 -5.98 9.49
C VAL A 163 29.50 -5.75 10.96
N VAL A 164 29.95 -4.53 11.28
CA VAL A 164 30.30 -4.10 12.63
C VAL A 164 29.33 -3.00 13.04
N TYR A 165 28.59 -3.23 14.12
CA TYR A 165 27.56 -2.32 14.60
C TYR A 165 28.05 -1.53 15.82
N THR A 166 27.80 -0.22 15.81
CA THR A 166 27.98 0.67 16.95
C THR A 166 26.67 1.41 17.21
N TYR A 167 26.18 1.38 18.45
CA TYR A 167 24.99 2.10 18.88
C TYR A 167 24.91 2.16 20.40
N SER A 168 24.07 3.07 20.90
CA SER A 168 23.71 3.19 22.31
C SER A 168 22.19 3.17 22.46
N ILE A 169 21.69 2.31 23.35
CA ILE A 169 20.25 2.23 23.65
C ILE A 169 19.92 3.30 24.68
N VAL A 170 18.96 4.16 24.37
CA VAL A 170 18.46 5.23 25.23
C VAL A 170 16.95 5.12 25.30
N ASP A 171 16.37 5.20 26.51
CA ASP A 171 14.92 5.22 26.68
C ASP A 171 14.34 6.41 25.92
N ALA A 172 13.38 6.15 25.02
CA ALA A 172 12.66 7.22 24.35
C ALA A 172 11.92 8.06 25.40
N PRO A 173 11.99 9.41 25.33
CA PRO A 173 11.16 10.26 26.18
C PRO A 173 9.69 9.90 25.94
N ARG A 174 8.99 9.52 27.01
CA ARG A 174 7.56 9.20 26.97
C ARG A 174 6.71 10.41 26.58
#